data_AF-A0A265QA41-F1
#
_entry.id   AF-A0A265QA41-F1
#
_cell.length_a   1.000
_cell.length_b   1.000
_cell.length_c   1.000
_cell.angle_alpha   90.00
_cell.angle_beta   90.00
_cell.angle_gamma   90.00
#
_symmetry.space_group_name_H-M   'P 1'
#
loop_
_entity.id
_entity.type
_entity.pdbx_description
1 polymer ?
#
loop_
_entity_poly.entity_id
_entity_poly.type
_entity_poly.pdbx_seq_one_letter_code
_entity_poly.pdbx_strand_id
1 'polypeptide(L)'
;MGVEEIKQSTFEDIVMSLLDTEYKLADIETKFYKLLDYQNLSAEYRKNLQLSSFFKGSMILKNIIDKYVIDLSSSLVPKIDLKINGIIIYSYDEVLKMYEEDYKYLPIVPRSKRIQKYIESNISDRVKTIQEKVTRKCDKKIKELKDSVEDIETIRDKIIRVYDKRDMINKNLEDSMYKAIKRYFDQWEDLDILTLYKGLISDCEKLEKYSNGELDKGNITFISDYSKKIFDNEMLEREDLAALLYLHLKLEGLSLKGKYNHIIVDEAQDYSELQMYILRQLSSNDSFTIVGDISQGIHSYKGIGNWKELMDNVFTGSDKELLSLKKCYRSTMEIMNFANQVIKKWRKEEITLAEPVLRSGDKPLIIKKNNDNEIINDIALRINEVKEEGHKSIAVICKTTEESTKVCQALKNVMDDNIHLITDKDTSYGGGVVVIPTYLSKGLEFDAVIIFNCSNDNYIDDELHIKLLYVSITRPLHKLFIYYKDKPSILLDIDGDYFDIL
;
A
#
# COMPACT_ATOMS: atom_id res chain seq x y z
N MET A 1 -19.93 -16.91 -22.21
CA MET A 1 -19.12 -15.70 -21.93
C MET A 1 -18.66 -15.83 -20.49
N GLY A 2 -17.35 -15.91 -20.26
CA GLY A 2 -16.73 -16.28 -18.98
C GLY A 2 -16.77 -15.19 -17.90
N VAL A 3 -17.96 -14.70 -17.57
CA VAL A 3 -18.16 -13.75 -16.45
C VAL A 3 -17.74 -14.41 -15.11
N GLU A 4 -17.77 -15.74 -15.03
CA GLU A 4 -17.34 -16.52 -13.87
C GLU A 4 -15.81 -16.50 -13.60
N GLU A 5 -14.99 -15.99 -14.52
CA GLU A 5 -13.53 -15.86 -14.32
C GLU A 5 -13.08 -14.48 -13.81
N ILE A 6 -14.01 -13.55 -13.60
CA ILE A 6 -13.68 -12.21 -13.07
C ILE A 6 -13.46 -12.31 -11.56
N LYS A 7 -12.22 -12.04 -11.13
CA LYS A 7 -11.88 -11.93 -9.70
C LYS A 7 -12.10 -10.49 -9.24
N GLN A 8 -12.95 -10.33 -8.24
CA GLN A 8 -13.16 -9.06 -7.53
C GLN A 8 -12.46 -9.13 -6.17
N SER A 9 -11.65 -8.13 -5.85
CA SER A 9 -10.86 -8.10 -4.61
C SER A 9 -10.43 -6.66 -4.32
N THR A 10 -10.28 -6.30 -3.04
CA THR A 10 -9.67 -5.02 -2.67
C THR A 10 -8.14 -5.09 -2.83
N PHE A 11 -7.48 -3.94 -2.88
CA PHE A 11 -6.01 -3.93 -2.90
C PHE A 11 -5.40 -4.60 -1.67
N GLU A 12 -6.03 -4.43 -0.50
CA GLU A 12 -5.59 -5.03 0.76
C GLU A 12 -5.62 -6.56 0.67
N ASP A 13 -6.74 -7.12 0.21
CA ASP A 13 -6.90 -8.56 0.03
C ASP A 13 -5.88 -9.13 -0.97
N ILE A 14 -5.62 -8.42 -2.06
CA ILE A 14 -4.59 -8.81 -3.04
C ILE A 14 -3.22 -8.88 -2.37
N VAL A 15 -2.85 -7.88 -1.57
CA VAL A 15 -1.55 -7.85 -0.88
C VAL A 15 -1.44 -8.98 0.12
N MET A 16 -2.44 -9.16 0.99
CA MET A 16 -2.41 -10.22 2.01
C MET A 16 -2.34 -11.61 1.36
N SER A 17 -3.08 -11.82 0.27
CA SER A 17 -3.06 -13.09 -0.48
C SER A 17 -1.71 -13.35 -1.16
N LEU A 18 -1.03 -12.31 -1.66
CA LEU A 18 0.27 -12.47 -2.33
C LEU A 18 1.42 -12.67 -1.33
N LEU A 19 1.32 -12.07 -0.14
CA LEU A 19 2.32 -12.21 0.92
C LEU A 19 2.06 -13.42 1.84
N ASP A 20 0.95 -14.13 1.65
CA ASP A 20 0.52 -15.26 2.50
C ASP A 20 0.57 -14.92 4.01
N THR A 21 0.24 -13.67 4.34
CA THR A 21 0.37 -13.11 5.69
C THR A 21 -0.78 -12.15 5.96
N GLU A 22 -1.42 -12.28 7.12
CA GLU A 22 -2.41 -11.31 7.61
C GLU A 22 -1.72 -10.28 8.50
N TYR A 23 -1.72 -9.01 8.09
CA TYR A 23 -1.22 -7.92 8.92
C TYR A 23 -2.34 -7.22 9.68
N LYS A 24 -2.02 -6.80 10.90
CA LYS A 24 -2.90 -5.95 11.70
C LYS A 24 -2.82 -4.50 11.21
N LEU A 25 -3.90 -4.03 10.58
CA LEU A 25 -3.97 -2.68 10.02
C LEU A 25 -4.48 -1.67 11.05
N ALA A 26 -3.89 -0.48 11.04
CA ALA A 26 -4.39 0.69 11.73
C ALA A 26 -5.71 1.17 11.09
N ASP A 27 -6.59 1.70 11.92
CA ASP A 27 -7.91 2.17 11.50
C ASP A 27 -7.84 3.41 10.57
N ILE A 28 -8.69 3.44 9.52
CA ILE A 28 -8.75 4.56 8.56
C ILE A 28 -9.12 5.84 9.30
N GLU A 29 -10.09 5.72 10.19
CA GLU A 29 -10.68 6.83 10.94
C GLU A 29 -9.64 7.62 11.73
N THR A 30 -8.72 6.91 12.39
CA THR A 30 -7.78 7.53 13.33
C THR A 30 -6.91 8.58 12.64
N LYS A 31 -6.39 8.27 11.45
CA LYS A 31 -5.56 9.22 10.69
C LYS A 31 -6.41 10.31 10.06
N PHE A 32 -7.55 9.93 9.48
CA PHE A 32 -8.47 10.86 8.84
C PHE A 32 -8.96 11.93 9.83
N TYR A 33 -9.32 11.57 11.06
CA TYR A 33 -9.71 12.53 12.09
C TYR A 33 -8.58 13.41 12.57
N LYS A 34 -7.34 12.92 12.65
CA LYS A 34 -6.18 13.77 12.93
C LYS A 34 -5.99 14.84 11.85
N LEU A 35 -6.31 14.53 10.60
CA LEU A 35 -6.27 15.53 9.52
C LEU A 35 -7.41 16.56 9.62
N LEU A 36 -8.53 16.20 10.26
CA LEU A 36 -9.67 17.08 10.50
C LEU A 36 -9.63 17.80 11.86
N ASP A 37 -8.65 17.51 12.72
CA ASP A 37 -8.53 18.13 14.04
C ASP A 37 -7.76 19.45 13.94
N TYR A 38 -8.51 20.53 13.70
CA TYR A 38 -8.00 21.90 13.63
C TYR A 38 -7.82 22.57 15.00
N GLN A 39 -8.36 21.97 16.07
CA GLN A 39 -8.39 22.56 17.40
C GLN A 39 -7.20 22.11 18.24
N ASN A 40 -6.83 20.83 18.20
CA ASN A 40 -5.79 20.27 19.05
C ASN A 40 -4.45 20.08 18.34
N LEU A 41 -4.43 20.03 17.00
CA LEU A 41 -3.20 19.82 16.23
C LEU A 41 -2.76 21.09 15.50
N SER A 42 -1.44 21.26 15.36
CA SER A 42 -0.88 22.37 14.60
C SER A 42 -1.03 22.14 13.08
N ALA A 43 -1.08 23.22 12.31
CA ALA A 43 -1.11 23.15 10.85
C ALA A 43 0.13 22.42 10.27
N GLU A 44 1.29 22.63 10.88
CA GLU A 44 2.53 21.96 10.52
C GLU A 44 2.45 20.45 10.74
N TYR A 45 1.92 20.00 11.88
CA TYR A 45 1.76 18.58 12.16
C TYR A 45 0.83 17.91 11.14
N ARG A 46 -0.32 18.55 10.81
CA ARG A 46 -1.25 18.03 9.79
C ARG A 46 -0.59 17.93 8.42
N LYS A 47 0.17 18.95 8.01
CA LYS A 47 0.91 18.94 6.74
C LYS A 47 1.93 17.80 6.69
N ASN A 48 2.68 17.58 7.77
CA ASN A 48 3.66 16.48 7.84
C ASN A 48 2.97 15.12 7.83
N LEU A 49 1.78 14.99 8.44
CA LEU A 49 0.98 13.76 8.39
C LEU A 49 0.47 13.44 6.98
N GLN A 50 0.02 14.45 6.23
CA GLN A 50 -0.34 14.31 4.82
C GLN A 50 0.86 13.87 3.99
N LEU A 51 2.00 14.56 4.15
CA LEU A 51 3.23 14.24 3.43
C LEU A 51 3.73 12.82 3.72
N SER A 52 3.67 12.38 4.98
CA SER A 52 4.05 11.01 5.38
C SER A 52 3.17 9.96 4.67
N SER A 53 1.87 10.23 4.57
CA SER A 53 0.93 9.32 3.90
C SER A 53 1.13 9.30 2.39
N PHE A 54 1.33 10.47 1.77
CA PHE A 54 1.68 10.57 0.35
C PHE A 54 2.99 9.84 0.04
N PHE A 55 4.03 10.07 0.85
CA PHE A 55 5.35 9.47 0.68
C PHE A 55 5.29 7.95 0.60
N LYS A 56 4.56 7.31 1.52
CA LYS A 56 4.41 5.84 1.57
C LYS A 56 3.79 5.24 0.31
N GLY A 57 2.92 5.99 -0.36
CA GLY A 57 2.30 5.61 -1.63
C GLY A 57 2.99 6.14 -2.90
N SER A 58 4.12 6.83 -2.77
CA SER A 58 4.74 7.56 -3.88
C SER A 58 5.78 6.74 -4.65
N MET A 59 6.07 7.16 -5.88
CA MET A 59 7.20 6.65 -6.65
C MET A 59 8.58 6.98 -6.02
N ILE A 60 8.65 7.97 -5.12
CA ILE A 60 9.85 8.32 -4.35
C ILE A 60 10.24 7.14 -3.45
N LEU A 61 9.30 6.60 -2.67
CA LEU A 61 9.57 5.45 -1.80
C LEU A 61 9.98 4.22 -2.62
N LYS A 62 9.35 4.00 -3.77
CA LYS A 62 9.77 2.93 -4.70
C LYS A 62 11.23 3.07 -5.12
N ASN A 63 11.69 4.28 -5.46
CA ASN A 63 13.07 4.52 -5.85
C ASN A 63 14.04 4.36 -4.68
N ILE A 64 13.62 4.74 -3.47
CA ILE A 64 14.36 4.49 -2.23
C ILE A 64 14.51 2.97 -1.99
N ILE A 65 13.42 2.20 -2.15
CA ILE A 65 13.45 0.74 -2.01
C ILE A 65 14.38 0.13 -3.06
N ASP A 66 14.36 0.58 -4.31
CA ASP A 66 15.28 0.08 -5.35
C ASP A 66 16.75 0.28 -4.94
N LYS A 67 17.12 1.48 -4.46
CA LYS A 67 18.48 1.77 -3.98
C LYS A 67 18.84 0.92 -2.76
N TYR A 68 17.91 0.77 -1.81
CA TYR A 68 18.10 -0.05 -0.61
C TYR A 68 18.33 -1.53 -0.95
N VAL A 69 17.53 -2.06 -1.87
CA VAL A 69 17.63 -3.45 -2.34
C VAL A 69 18.94 -3.71 -3.07
N ILE A 70 19.45 -2.75 -3.85
CA ILE A 70 20.77 -2.84 -4.49
C ILE A 70 21.87 -2.92 -3.42
N ASP A 71 21.85 -2.04 -2.41
CA ASP A 71 22.83 -2.06 -1.31
C ASP A 71 22.78 -3.38 -0.54
N LEU A 72 21.58 -3.85 -0.18
CA LEU A 72 21.35 -5.13 0.50
C LEU A 72 21.88 -6.31 -0.34
N SER A 73 21.70 -6.27 -1.66
CA SER A 73 22.18 -7.34 -2.54
C SER A 73 23.71 -7.45 -2.57
N SER A 74 24.42 -6.35 -2.35
CA SER A 74 25.89 -6.30 -2.36
C SER A 74 26.52 -6.86 -1.08
N SER A 75 25.78 -6.87 0.04
CA SER A 75 26.24 -7.41 1.32
C SER A 75 25.81 -8.85 1.58
N LEU A 76 24.90 -9.40 0.78
CA LEU A 76 24.27 -10.70 1.03
C LEU A 76 25.24 -11.89 0.89
N VAL A 77 26.21 -11.81 -0.03
CA VAL A 77 27.16 -12.91 -0.26
C VAL A 77 28.21 -12.92 0.86
N PRO A 78 28.31 -14.01 1.65
CA PRO A 78 29.28 -14.08 2.74
C PRO A 78 30.71 -14.00 2.21
N LYS A 79 31.52 -13.08 2.75
CA LYS A 79 32.94 -12.85 2.39
C LYS A 79 33.88 -13.95 2.93
N ILE A 80 33.49 -15.20 2.74
CA ILE A 80 34.19 -16.41 3.17
C ILE A 80 34.20 -17.44 2.04
N ASP A 81 35.24 -18.27 1.97
CA ASP A 81 35.25 -19.39 1.04
C ASP A 81 34.48 -20.59 1.61
N LEU A 82 33.89 -21.40 0.73
CA LEU A 82 33.35 -22.70 1.09
C LEU A 82 34.50 -23.70 1.21
N LYS A 83 34.82 -24.08 2.45
CA LYS A 83 35.94 -24.98 2.77
C LYS A 83 35.46 -26.29 3.37
N ILE A 84 36.09 -27.40 2.98
CA ILE A 84 35.99 -28.68 3.69
C ILE A 84 37.33 -28.96 4.36
N ASN A 85 37.35 -28.96 5.70
CA ASN A 85 38.55 -29.20 6.51
C ASN A 85 39.80 -28.39 6.07
N GLY A 86 39.59 -27.11 5.72
CA GLY A 86 40.64 -26.18 5.31
C GLY A 86 40.96 -26.19 3.80
N ILE A 87 40.40 -27.11 3.02
CA ILE A 87 40.52 -27.13 1.55
C ILE A 87 39.40 -26.31 0.93
N ILE A 88 39.76 -25.32 0.11
CA ILE A 88 38.80 -24.47 -0.62
C ILE A 88 38.14 -25.30 -1.73
N ILE A 89 36.81 -25.41 -1.70
CA ILE A 89 36.00 -26.05 -2.73
C ILE A 89 35.48 -25.00 -3.72
N TYR A 90 34.87 -23.95 -3.18
CA TYR A 90 34.48 -22.74 -3.90
C TYR A 90 35.05 -21.53 -3.18
N SER A 91 35.74 -20.68 -3.92
CA SER A 91 36.22 -19.40 -3.42
C SER A 91 35.09 -18.38 -3.31
N TYR A 92 35.28 -17.36 -2.49
CA TYR A 92 34.35 -16.22 -2.44
C TYR A 92 34.09 -15.62 -3.83
N ASP A 93 35.15 -15.37 -4.62
CA ASP A 93 35.04 -14.76 -5.95
C ASP A 93 34.20 -15.61 -6.91
N GLU A 94 34.27 -16.94 -6.81
CA GLU A 94 33.45 -17.84 -7.62
C GLU A 94 31.97 -17.74 -7.25
N VAL A 95 31.64 -17.70 -5.95
CA VAL A 95 30.25 -17.58 -5.50
C VAL A 95 29.70 -16.20 -5.80
N LEU A 96 30.51 -15.16 -5.63
CA LEU A 96 30.15 -13.78 -5.98
C LEU A 96 29.83 -13.68 -7.47
N LYS A 97 30.67 -14.25 -8.33
CA LYS A 97 30.42 -14.31 -9.78
C LYS A 97 29.11 -15.02 -10.11
N MET A 98 28.83 -16.15 -9.47
CA MET A 98 27.56 -16.86 -9.66
C MET A 98 26.35 -15.97 -9.29
N TYR A 99 26.48 -15.20 -8.20
CA TYR A 99 25.40 -14.36 -7.69
C TYR A 99 25.19 -13.08 -8.52
N GLU A 100 26.26 -12.39 -8.90
CA GLU A 100 26.21 -11.09 -9.58
C GLU A 100 26.10 -11.20 -11.11
N GLU A 101 26.60 -12.28 -11.71
CA GLU A 101 26.60 -12.50 -13.15
C GLU A 101 25.63 -13.63 -13.54
N ASP A 102 25.93 -14.86 -13.14
CA ASP A 102 25.27 -16.05 -13.69
C ASP A 102 23.76 -16.09 -13.35
N TYR A 103 23.39 -15.74 -12.11
CA TYR A 103 22.01 -15.81 -11.62
C TYR A 103 21.36 -14.43 -11.45
N LYS A 104 21.94 -13.36 -11.99
CA LYS A 104 21.41 -11.99 -11.88
C LYS A 104 19.96 -11.83 -12.35
N TYR A 105 19.55 -12.65 -13.32
CA TYR A 105 18.19 -12.63 -13.88
C TYR A 105 17.11 -13.08 -12.89
N LEU A 106 17.48 -13.76 -11.79
CA LEU A 106 16.57 -14.14 -10.72
C LEU A 106 16.42 -13.02 -9.68
N PRO A 107 15.32 -13.01 -8.92
CA PRO A 107 15.19 -12.18 -7.71
C PRO A 107 16.22 -12.58 -6.64
N ILE A 108 16.47 -11.71 -5.67
CA ILE A 108 17.59 -11.82 -4.71
C ILE A 108 17.57 -13.12 -3.90
N VAL A 109 16.45 -13.46 -3.27
CA VAL A 109 16.32 -14.66 -2.43
C VAL A 109 16.39 -15.95 -3.25
N PRO A 110 15.73 -16.08 -4.42
CA PRO A 110 15.91 -17.22 -5.31
C PRO A 110 17.35 -17.46 -5.79
N ARG A 111 18.20 -16.43 -5.90
CA ARG A 111 19.60 -16.59 -6.31
C ARG A 111 20.37 -17.48 -5.34
N SER A 112 20.30 -17.22 -4.04
CA SER A 112 21.01 -18.00 -3.03
C SER A 112 20.56 -19.47 -3.05
N LYS A 113 19.25 -19.70 -3.12
CA LYS A 113 18.66 -21.05 -3.25
C LYS A 113 19.11 -21.77 -4.53
N ARG A 114 19.27 -21.05 -5.64
CA ARG A 114 19.74 -21.61 -6.91
C ARG A 114 21.22 -21.98 -6.85
N ILE A 115 22.05 -21.10 -6.27
CA ILE A 115 23.48 -21.35 -6.03
C ILE A 115 23.64 -22.56 -5.11
N GLN A 116 22.85 -22.67 -4.04
CA GLN A 116 22.84 -23.83 -3.15
C GLN A 116 22.59 -25.13 -3.92
N LYS A 117 21.52 -25.18 -4.71
CA LYS A 117 21.20 -26.37 -5.53
C LYS A 117 22.29 -26.70 -6.54
N TYR A 118 22.92 -25.69 -7.15
CA TYR A 118 24.03 -25.87 -8.07
C TYR A 118 25.25 -26.47 -7.36
N ILE A 119 25.63 -25.93 -6.20
CA ILE A 119 26.74 -26.43 -5.40
C ILE A 119 26.45 -27.86 -4.93
N GLU A 120 25.26 -28.14 -4.42
CA GLU A 120 24.83 -29.49 -4.00
C GLU A 120 24.92 -30.51 -5.14
N SER A 121 24.56 -30.12 -6.36
CA SER A 121 24.60 -31.01 -7.53
C SER A 121 26.03 -31.29 -8.03
N ASN A 122 26.94 -30.30 -7.91
CA ASN A 122 28.27 -30.36 -8.51
C ASN A 122 29.40 -30.60 -7.51
N ILE A 123 29.11 -30.63 -6.20
CA ILE A 123 30.15 -30.77 -5.17
C ILE A 123 30.87 -32.11 -5.27
N SER A 124 30.18 -33.20 -5.60
CA SER A 124 30.78 -34.53 -5.68
C SER A 124 31.86 -34.60 -6.77
N ASP A 125 31.61 -34.01 -7.94
CA ASP A 125 32.60 -34.00 -9.04
C ASP A 125 33.78 -33.08 -8.74
N ARG A 126 33.50 -31.97 -8.06
CA ARG A 126 34.55 -31.05 -7.61
C ARG A 126 35.43 -31.67 -6.53
N VAL A 127 34.84 -32.42 -5.59
CA VAL A 127 35.56 -33.19 -4.58
C VAL A 127 36.41 -34.28 -5.23
N LYS A 128 35.90 -35.04 -6.20
CA LYS A 128 36.70 -36.01 -6.97
C LYS A 128 37.91 -35.36 -7.63
N THR A 129 37.72 -34.21 -8.30
CA THR A 129 38.80 -33.45 -8.93
C THR A 129 39.87 -33.01 -7.91
N ILE A 130 39.45 -32.65 -6.70
CA ILE A 130 40.37 -32.30 -5.61
C ILE A 130 41.07 -33.54 -5.06
N GLN A 131 40.37 -34.67 -4.87
CA GLN A 131 40.96 -35.95 -4.46
C GLN A 131 42.03 -36.42 -5.45
N GLU A 132 41.82 -36.22 -6.76
CA GLU A 132 42.83 -36.50 -7.80
C GLU A 132 44.05 -35.59 -7.65
N LYS A 133 43.86 -34.29 -7.39
CA LYS A 133 44.98 -33.35 -7.14
C LYS A 133 45.75 -33.70 -5.88
N VAL A 134 45.07 -34.10 -4.80
CA VAL A 134 45.69 -34.56 -3.54
C VAL A 134 46.48 -35.84 -3.79
N THR A 135 45.92 -36.78 -4.53
CA THR A 135 46.57 -38.02 -4.94
C THR A 135 47.86 -37.74 -5.71
N ARG A 136 47.81 -36.90 -6.75
CA ARG A 136 49.01 -36.51 -7.53
C ARG A 136 50.08 -35.84 -6.66
N LYS A 137 49.69 -34.99 -5.69
CA LYS A 137 50.65 -34.40 -4.74
C LYS A 137 51.29 -35.45 -3.83
N CYS A 138 50.50 -36.41 -3.33
CA CYS A 138 51.03 -37.51 -2.53
C CYS A 138 51.98 -38.39 -3.35
N ASP A 139 51.62 -38.74 -4.59
CA ASP A 139 52.46 -39.56 -5.47
C ASP A 139 53.81 -38.87 -5.76
N LYS A 140 53.80 -37.55 -5.98
CA LYS A 140 55.03 -36.75 -6.13
C LYS A 140 55.89 -36.79 -4.86
N LYS A 141 55.27 -36.62 -3.69
CA LYS A 141 55.96 -36.62 -2.39
C LYS A 141 56.53 -38.00 -2.05
N ILE A 142 55.84 -39.07 -2.43
CA ILE A 142 56.31 -40.45 -2.31
C ILE A 142 57.51 -40.68 -3.22
N LYS A 143 57.50 -40.15 -4.46
CA LYS A 143 58.65 -40.24 -5.37
C LYS A 143 59.88 -39.53 -4.79
N GLU A 144 59.71 -38.33 -4.26
CA GLU A 144 60.78 -37.57 -3.58
C GLU A 144 61.33 -38.32 -2.34
N LEU A 145 60.47 -38.99 -1.56
CA LEU A 145 60.89 -39.81 -0.42
C LEU A 145 61.64 -41.09 -0.83
N LYS A 146 61.28 -41.69 -1.97
CA LYS A 146 61.97 -42.88 -2.53
C LYS A 146 63.35 -42.53 -3.09
N ASP A 147 63.55 -41.30 -3.54
CA ASP A 147 64.82 -40.80 -4.09
C ASP A 147 65.78 -40.27 -2.98
N SER A 148 65.35 -40.27 -1.71
CA SER A 148 66.15 -39.81 -0.55
C SER A 148 67.08 -40.89 0.03
N VAL A 149 68.24 -40.49 0.57
CA VAL A 149 69.32 -41.37 1.09
C VAL A 149 69.06 -41.80 2.55
N GLU A 150 67.82 -42.15 2.91
CA GLU A 150 67.46 -42.60 4.27
C GLU A 150 67.31 -44.14 4.37
N ASP A 151 67.20 -44.66 5.59
CA ASP A 151 67.09 -46.09 5.89
C ASP A 151 65.76 -46.69 5.37
N ILE A 152 65.77 -47.94 4.90
CA ILE A 152 64.61 -48.55 4.19
C ILE A 152 63.38 -48.66 5.10
N GLU A 153 63.58 -48.92 6.39
CA GLU A 153 62.51 -48.96 7.40
C GLU A 153 61.88 -47.59 7.64
N THR A 154 62.69 -46.53 7.76
CA THR A 154 62.19 -45.17 7.97
C THR A 154 61.46 -44.62 6.74
N ILE A 155 61.89 -44.99 5.53
CA ILE A 155 61.18 -44.66 4.29
C ILE A 155 59.81 -45.38 4.23
N ARG A 156 59.74 -46.66 4.59
CA ARG A 156 58.46 -47.41 4.63
C ARG A 156 57.46 -46.78 5.60
N ASP A 157 57.89 -46.45 6.81
CA ASP A 157 57.02 -45.80 7.81
C ASP A 157 56.54 -44.42 7.36
N LYS A 158 57.41 -43.62 6.72
CA LYS A 158 57.03 -42.32 6.16
C LYS A 158 56.03 -42.46 5.02
N ILE A 159 56.18 -43.48 4.16
CA ILE A 159 55.24 -43.75 3.06
C ILE A 159 53.87 -44.18 3.60
N ILE A 160 53.81 -45.06 4.59
CA ILE A 160 52.55 -45.49 5.22
C ILE A 160 51.81 -44.28 5.80
N ARG A 161 52.51 -43.41 6.56
CA ARG A 161 51.92 -42.18 7.09
C ARG A 161 51.36 -41.25 6.02
N VAL A 162 51.98 -41.20 4.83
CA VAL A 162 51.49 -40.39 3.71
C VAL A 162 50.22 -40.99 3.09
N TYR A 163 50.15 -42.32 2.97
CA TYR A 163 48.93 -43.01 2.52
C TYR A 163 47.78 -42.86 3.53
N ASP A 164 48.03 -43.12 4.81
CA ASP A 164 47.03 -42.95 5.87
C ASP A 164 46.48 -41.52 5.90
N LYS A 165 47.37 -40.52 5.77
CA LYS A 165 46.98 -39.11 5.72
C LYS A 165 46.14 -38.79 4.48
N ARG A 166 46.46 -39.37 3.32
CA ARG A 166 45.69 -39.21 2.08
C ARG A 166 44.29 -39.81 2.23
N ASP A 167 44.20 -41.06 2.68
CA ASP A 167 42.93 -41.77 2.78
C ASP A 167 42.04 -41.13 3.84
N MET A 168 42.62 -40.65 4.94
CA MET A 168 41.91 -39.84 5.92
C MET A 168 41.38 -38.53 5.32
N ILE A 169 42.17 -37.82 4.49
CA ILE A 169 41.71 -36.60 3.82
C ILE A 169 40.57 -36.91 2.84
N ASN A 170 40.70 -37.96 2.02
CA ASN A 170 39.70 -38.31 1.01
C ASN A 170 38.37 -38.74 1.65
N LYS A 171 38.41 -39.57 2.69
CA LYS A 171 37.22 -39.99 3.44
C LYS A 171 36.56 -38.80 4.15
N ASN A 172 37.36 -37.95 4.79
CA ASN A 172 36.85 -36.76 5.46
C ASN A 172 36.22 -35.75 4.49
N LEU A 173 36.75 -35.64 3.27
CA LEU A 173 36.17 -34.81 2.21
C LEU A 173 34.77 -35.31 1.83
N GLU A 174 34.57 -36.64 1.77
CA GLU A 174 33.26 -37.24 1.46
C GLU A 174 32.25 -37.09 2.60
N ASP A 175 32.65 -37.44 3.82
CA ASP A 175 31.75 -37.44 4.99
C ASP A 175 31.32 -36.02 5.43
N SER A 176 32.06 -34.99 5.02
CA SER A 176 31.84 -33.61 5.46
C SER A 176 31.23 -32.69 4.40
N MET A 177 30.89 -33.20 3.20
CA MET A 177 30.35 -32.37 2.09
C MET A 177 29.09 -31.60 2.49
N TYR A 178 28.02 -32.33 2.84
CA TYR A 178 26.73 -31.73 3.19
C TYR A 178 26.80 -30.84 4.43
N LYS A 179 27.66 -31.18 5.40
CA LYS A 179 27.89 -30.36 6.61
C LYS A 179 28.55 -29.04 6.26
N ALA A 180 29.50 -29.02 5.33
CA ALA A 180 30.16 -27.80 4.88
C ALA A 180 29.22 -26.90 4.06
N ILE A 181 28.41 -27.48 3.17
CA ILE A 181 27.36 -26.74 2.45
C ILE A 181 26.40 -26.09 3.43
N LYS A 182 25.83 -26.88 4.36
CA LYS A 182 24.88 -26.37 5.35
C LYS A 182 25.49 -25.22 6.16
N ARG A 183 26.69 -25.42 6.74
CA ARG A 183 27.39 -24.37 7.49
C ARG A 183 27.65 -23.10 6.68
N TYR A 184 27.93 -23.22 5.38
CA TYR A 184 28.15 -22.07 4.52
C TYR A 184 26.86 -21.30 4.25
N PHE A 185 25.77 -21.99 3.91
CA PHE A 185 24.48 -21.36 3.64
C PHE A 185 23.78 -20.86 4.91
N ASP A 186 24.06 -21.45 6.08
CA ASP A 186 23.64 -20.92 7.38
C ASP A 186 24.28 -19.53 7.70
N GLN A 187 25.32 -19.11 6.96
CA GLN A 187 25.91 -17.75 7.09
C GLN A 187 25.22 -16.71 6.21
N TRP A 188 24.34 -17.13 5.30
CA TRP A 188 23.57 -16.18 4.50
C TRP A 188 22.48 -15.57 5.38
N GLU A 189 22.30 -14.26 5.29
CA GLU A 189 21.27 -13.58 6.09
C GLU A 189 19.88 -13.98 5.60
N ASP A 190 19.03 -14.40 6.54
CA ASP A 190 17.60 -14.56 6.30
C ASP A 190 16.95 -13.18 6.17
N LEU A 191 16.31 -12.95 5.03
CA LEU A 191 15.69 -11.67 4.71
C LEU A 191 14.21 -11.69 5.10
N ASP A 192 13.88 -11.20 6.30
CA ASP A 192 12.50 -10.96 6.69
C ASP A 192 12.00 -9.62 6.13
N ILE A 193 11.02 -9.68 5.23
CA ILE A 193 10.51 -8.51 4.48
C ILE A 193 9.95 -7.45 5.42
N LEU A 194 9.21 -7.87 6.46
CA LEU A 194 8.59 -6.94 7.41
C LEU A 194 9.66 -6.21 8.22
N THR A 195 10.67 -6.92 8.72
CA THR A 195 11.80 -6.35 9.47
C THR A 195 12.62 -5.40 8.61
N LEU A 196 12.90 -5.77 7.36
CA LEU A 196 13.61 -4.91 6.41
C LEU A 196 12.83 -3.62 6.13
N TYR A 197 11.51 -3.73 5.87
CA TYR A 197 10.66 -2.58 5.63
C TYR A 197 10.58 -1.65 6.85
N LYS A 198 10.27 -2.21 8.03
CA LYS A 198 10.22 -1.45 9.29
C LYS A 198 11.56 -0.75 9.52
N GLY A 199 12.66 -1.50 9.39
CA GLY A 199 14.02 -0.99 9.58
C GLY A 199 14.47 0.03 8.53
N LEU A 200 13.83 0.10 7.36
CA LEU A 200 14.06 1.15 6.38
C LEU A 200 13.27 2.42 6.75
N ILE A 201 11.98 2.29 7.05
CA ILE A 201 11.10 3.45 7.27
C ILE A 201 11.34 4.10 8.64
N SER A 202 11.62 3.31 9.69
CA SER A 202 11.80 3.82 11.05
C SER A 202 13.21 4.35 11.34
N ASP A 203 14.11 4.34 10.35
CA ASP A 203 15.52 4.68 10.49
C ASP A 203 15.85 5.93 9.66
N CYS A 204 16.04 7.06 10.35
CA CYS A 204 16.30 8.36 9.73
C CYS A 204 17.57 8.34 8.87
N GLU A 205 18.63 7.67 9.33
CA GLU A 205 19.92 7.64 8.62
C GLU A 205 19.80 6.85 7.31
N LYS A 206 19.06 5.74 7.33
CA LYS A 206 18.79 4.97 6.10
C LYS A 206 17.92 5.74 5.13
N LEU A 207 16.81 6.34 5.59
CA LEU A 207 15.97 7.14 4.70
C LEU A 207 16.75 8.32 4.11
N GLU A 208 17.60 8.99 4.89
CA GLU A 208 18.47 10.07 4.38
C GLU A 208 19.46 9.53 3.34
N LYS A 209 20.14 8.42 3.63
CA LYS A 209 21.09 7.77 2.70
C LYS A 209 20.44 7.46 1.36
N TYR A 210 19.25 6.86 1.35
CA TYR A 210 18.63 6.36 0.12
C TYR A 210 17.74 7.39 -0.59
N SER A 211 17.22 8.40 0.12
CA SER A 211 16.46 9.49 -0.50
C SER A 211 17.34 10.39 -1.37
N ASN A 212 18.65 10.48 -1.10
CA ASN A 212 19.61 11.27 -1.90
C ASN A 212 19.15 12.73 -2.11
N GLY A 213 18.58 13.35 -1.09
CA GLY A 213 18.11 14.75 -1.13
C GLY A 213 16.71 14.96 -1.73
N GLU A 214 15.99 13.89 -2.11
CA GLU A 214 14.59 13.98 -2.57
C GLU A 214 13.62 14.34 -1.42
N LEU A 215 14.04 14.16 -0.17
CA LEU A 215 13.28 14.50 1.04
C LEU A 215 14.05 15.47 1.93
N ASP A 216 13.34 16.45 2.46
CA ASP A 216 13.87 17.33 3.51
C ASP A 216 14.12 16.56 4.83
N LYS A 217 15.14 16.96 5.58
CA LYS A 217 15.51 16.31 6.84
C LYS A 217 14.38 16.31 7.88
N GLY A 218 13.62 17.41 7.97
CA GLY A 218 12.48 17.50 8.88
C GLY A 218 11.38 16.51 8.54
N ASN A 219 11.12 16.32 7.23
CA ASN A 219 10.18 15.33 6.74
C ASN A 219 10.64 13.90 7.06
N ILE A 220 11.93 13.60 6.85
CA ILE A 220 12.51 12.29 7.17
C ILE A 220 12.33 11.97 8.66
N THR A 221 12.70 12.90 9.54
CA THR A 221 12.56 12.70 11.00
C THR A 221 11.10 12.44 11.37
N PHE A 222 10.17 13.22 10.82
CA PHE A 222 8.75 13.03 11.09
C PHE A 222 8.24 11.66 10.61
N ILE A 223 8.57 11.26 9.37
CA ILE A 223 8.13 9.99 8.78
C ILE A 223 8.63 8.81 9.63
N SER A 224 9.91 8.83 10.02
CA SER A 224 10.51 7.76 10.80
C SER A 224 9.93 7.68 12.21
N ASP A 225 9.82 8.81 12.93
CA ASP A 225 9.26 8.82 14.28
C ASP A 225 7.79 8.45 14.31
N TYR A 226 7.02 8.92 13.33
CA TYR A 226 5.60 8.61 13.20
C TYR A 226 5.41 7.11 12.92
N SER A 227 6.13 6.56 11.94
CA SER A 227 6.00 5.15 11.56
C SER A 227 6.49 4.22 12.66
N LYS A 228 7.56 4.58 13.37
CA LYS A 228 8.07 3.83 14.52
C LYS A 228 6.99 3.66 15.60
N LYS A 229 6.25 4.73 15.95
CA LYS A 229 5.14 4.66 16.92
C LYS A 229 4.03 3.70 16.49
N ILE A 230 3.75 3.59 15.18
CA ILE A 230 2.76 2.64 14.66
C ILE A 230 3.30 1.21 14.75
N PHE A 231 4.56 1.00 14.35
CA PHE A 231 5.21 -0.31 14.37
C PHE A 231 5.42 -0.85 15.79
N ASP A 232 5.70 0.01 16.77
CA ASP A 232 5.82 -0.34 18.19
C ASP A 232 4.50 -0.90 18.77
N ASN A 233 3.36 -0.56 18.16
CA ASN A 233 2.04 -1.11 18.50
C ASN A 233 1.69 -2.38 17.68
N GLU A 234 2.67 -2.94 16.96
CA GLU A 234 2.50 -4.09 16.05
C GLU A 234 1.45 -3.87 14.96
N MET A 235 1.24 -2.61 14.57
CA MET A 235 0.32 -2.24 13.50
C MET A 235 1.07 -1.80 12.25
N LEU A 236 0.38 -1.85 11.12
CA LEU A 236 0.79 -1.25 9.86
C LEU A 236 -0.31 -0.30 9.37
N GLU A 237 0.05 0.72 8.62
CA GLU A 237 -0.92 1.52 7.91
C GLU A 237 -1.20 0.92 6.53
N ARG A 238 -2.37 1.18 5.97
CA ARG A 238 -2.73 0.70 4.61
C ARG A 238 -1.74 1.19 3.55
N GLU A 239 -1.19 2.38 3.76
CA GLU A 239 -0.19 2.96 2.87
C GLU A 239 1.13 2.17 2.87
N ASP A 240 1.43 1.38 3.92
CA ASP A 240 2.64 0.55 4.00
C ASP A 240 2.56 -0.70 3.11
N LEU A 241 1.35 -1.17 2.80
CA LEU A 241 1.12 -2.44 2.10
C LEU A 241 1.70 -2.45 0.68
N ALA A 242 1.62 -1.32 -0.02
CA ALA A 242 2.16 -1.20 -1.36
C ALA A 242 3.69 -1.35 -1.33
N ALA A 243 4.36 -0.63 -0.45
CA ALA A 243 5.80 -0.70 -0.30
C ALA A 243 6.30 -2.08 0.17
N LEU A 244 5.57 -2.73 1.09
CA LEU A 244 5.84 -4.09 1.54
C LEU A 244 5.74 -5.11 0.40
N LEU A 245 4.65 -5.07 -0.37
CA LEU A 245 4.50 -5.95 -1.51
C LEU A 245 5.59 -5.66 -2.55
N TYR A 246 5.90 -4.39 -2.84
CA TYR A 246 6.97 -4.04 -3.77
C TYR A 246 8.33 -4.60 -3.34
N LEU A 247 8.66 -4.52 -2.05
CA LEU A 247 9.88 -5.10 -1.50
C LEU A 247 9.89 -6.63 -1.66
N HIS A 248 8.79 -7.31 -1.34
CA HIS A 248 8.64 -8.74 -1.58
C HIS A 248 8.87 -9.11 -3.06
N LEU A 249 8.26 -8.38 -4.00
CA LEU A 249 8.43 -8.60 -5.44
C LEU A 249 9.89 -8.48 -5.88
N LYS A 250 10.70 -7.62 -5.24
CA LYS A 250 12.13 -7.47 -5.53
C LYS A 250 12.99 -8.57 -4.92
N LEU A 251 12.65 -9.00 -3.71
CA LEU A 251 13.43 -9.98 -2.96
C LEU A 251 13.11 -11.41 -3.41
N GLU A 252 11.84 -11.76 -3.45
CA GLU A 252 11.38 -13.13 -3.74
C GLU A 252 10.93 -13.32 -5.18
N GLY A 253 10.46 -12.25 -5.83
CA GLY A 253 9.84 -12.30 -7.16
C GLY A 253 8.35 -12.60 -7.09
N LEU A 254 7.70 -12.61 -8.26
CA LEU A 254 6.33 -13.09 -8.39
C LEU A 254 6.34 -14.60 -8.61
N SER A 255 5.61 -15.33 -7.77
CA SER A 255 5.03 -16.60 -8.17
C SER A 255 4.02 -16.32 -9.30
N LEU A 256 4.51 -16.30 -10.55
CA LEU A 256 3.80 -15.92 -11.77
C LEU A 256 2.66 -16.86 -12.20
N LYS A 257 2.00 -17.57 -11.26
CA LYS A 257 0.77 -18.31 -11.57
C LYS A 257 -0.38 -17.31 -11.77
N GLY A 258 -0.41 -16.74 -12.98
CA GLY A 258 -1.53 -15.95 -13.52
C GLY A 258 -1.36 -14.45 -13.34
N LYS A 259 -0.62 -13.80 -14.26
CA LYS A 259 -0.81 -12.36 -14.51
C LYS A 259 -2.19 -12.12 -15.10
N TYR A 260 -2.78 -10.97 -14.80
CA TYR A 260 -4.07 -10.59 -15.35
C TYR A 260 -3.91 -10.03 -16.76
N ASN A 261 -4.79 -10.42 -17.68
CA ASN A 261 -4.80 -9.92 -19.06
C ASN A 261 -5.44 -8.53 -19.18
N HIS A 262 -6.28 -8.16 -18.21
CA HIS A 262 -6.90 -6.87 -18.11
C HIS A 262 -7.23 -6.60 -16.64
N ILE A 263 -6.98 -5.39 -16.16
CA ILE A 263 -7.31 -4.97 -14.79
C ILE A 263 -8.23 -3.75 -14.85
N ILE A 264 -9.36 -3.83 -14.16
CA ILE A 264 -10.26 -2.69 -13.96
C ILE A 264 -10.00 -2.15 -12.56
N VAL A 265 -9.69 -0.87 -12.46
CA VAL A 265 -9.53 -0.17 -11.19
C VAL A 265 -10.65 0.84 -11.07
N ASP A 266 -11.56 0.58 -10.15
CA ASP A 266 -12.64 1.51 -9.79
C ASP A 266 -12.20 2.40 -8.62
N GLU A 267 -12.79 3.58 -8.53
CA GLU A 267 -12.46 4.61 -7.53
C GLU A 267 -10.95 4.91 -7.45
N ALA A 268 -10.28 4.93 -8.61
CA ALA A 268 -8.82 4.98 -8.71
C ALA A 268 -8.20 6.24 -8.06
N GLN A 269 -8.97 7.30 -7.81
CA GLN A 269 -8.49 8.49 -7.10
C GLN A 269 -8.12 8.21 -5.64
N ASP A 270 -8.59 7.10 -5.05
CA ASP A 270 -8.21 6.69 -3.68
C ASP A 270 -6.93 5.86 -3.65
N TYR A 271 -6.45 5.41 -4.81
CA TYR A 271 -5.21 4.67 -4.94
C TYR A 271 -4.03 5.65 -5.02
N SER A 272 -2.89 5.23 -4.51
CA SER A 272 -1.61 5.90 -4.67
C SER A 272 -0.88 5.43 -5.94
N GLU A 273 0.10 6.21 -6.40
CA GLU A 273 0.90 5.86 -7.58
C GLU A 273 1.60 4.50 -7.42
N LEU A 274 2.13 4.21 -6.22
CA LEU A 274 2.81 2.95 -5.96
C LEU A 274 1.84 1.76 -5.99
N GLN A 275 0.60 1.92 -5.52
CA GLN A 275 -0.42 0.88 -5.65
C GLN A 275 -0.73 0.61 -7.13
N MET A 276 -0.91 1.66 -7.93
CA MET A 276 -1.15 1.51 -9.37
C MET A 276 0.05 0.87 -10.09
N TYR A 277 1.27 1.22 -9.69
CA TYR A 277 2.49 0.62 -10.22
C TYR A 277 2.56 -0.88 -9.92
N ILE A 278 2.18 -1.29 -8.72
CA ILE A 278 2.12 -2.71 -8.33
C ILE A 278 1.06 -3.45 -9.14
N LEU A 279 -0.13 -2.88 -9.29
CA LEU A 279 -1.18 -3.46 -10.14
C LEU A 279 -0.67 -3.63 -11.58
N ARG A 280 0.07 -2.63 -12.11
CA ARG A 280 0.75 -2.73 -13.41
C ARG A 280 1.71 -3.92 -13.48
N GLN A 281 2.48 -4.22 -12.44
CA GLN A 281 3.35 -5.41 -12.39
C GLN A 281 2.57 -6.74 -12.43
N LEU A 282 1.34 -6.76 -11.92
CA LEU A 282 0.43 -7.91 -11.97
C LEU A 282 -0.25 -8.08 -13.34
N SER A 283 -0.17 -7.08 -14.22
CA SER A 283 -0.66 -7.16 -15.61
C SER A 283 0.36 -7.83 -16.54
N SER A 284 -0.15 -8.52 -17.56
CA SER A 284 0.66 -9.18 -18.61
C SER A 284 1.02 -8.24 -19.77
N ASN A 285 0.21 -7.23 -20.03
CA ASN A 285 0.24 -6.42 -21.24
C ASN A 285 -0.07 -4.93 -20.99
N ASP A 286 0.00 -4.47 -19.74
CA ASP A 286 -0.42 -3.12 -19.32
C ASP A 286 -1.85 -2.75 -19.77
N SER A 287 -2.74 -3.74 -19.92
CA SER A 287 -4.14 -3.47 -20.27
C SER A 287 -4.94 -3.11 -19.03
N PHE A 288 -5.40 -1.85 -18.97
CA PHE A 288 -6.12 -1.29 -17.83
C PHE A 288 -7.37 -0.52 -18.26
N THR A 289 -8.40 -0.57 -17.41
CA THR A 289 -9.48 0.41 -17.40
C THR A 289 -9.47 1.08 -16.03
N ILE A 290 -9.13 2.37 -15.99
CA ILE A 290 -9.03 3.15 -14.75
C ILE A 290 -10.21 4.11 -14.70
N VAL A 291 -11.03 4.00 -13.67
CA VAL A 291 -12.26 4.79 -13.50
C VAL A 291 -12.20 5.50 -12.15
N GLY A 292 -12.61 6.77 -12.13
CA GLY A 292 -12.64 7.56 -10.90
C GLY A 292 -12.99 9.03 -11.12
N ASP A 293 -13.19 9.75 -10.02
CA ASP A 293 -13.44 11.20 -9.99
C ASP A 293 -12.56 11.86 -8.93
N ILE A 294 -11.59 12.66 -9.37
CA ILE A 294 -10.65 13.39 -8.49
C ILE A 294 -11.40 14.29 -7.49
N SER A 295 -12.57 14.83 -7.88
CA SER A 295 -13.41 15.67 -7.03
C SER A 295 -14.01 14.89 -5.86
N GLN A 296 -14.13 13.56 -5.97
CA GLN A 296 -14.65 12.67 -4.93
C GLN A 296 -13.55 11.99 -4.10
N GLY A 297 -12.27 12.33 -4.33
CA GLY A 297 -11.13 11.77 -3.60
C GLY A 297 -10.97 12.39 -2.22
N ILE A 298 -11.74 11.95 -1.23
CA ILE A 298 -11.64 12.38 0.19
C ILE A 298 -10.31 11.97 0.84
N HIS A 299 -9.59 11.02 0.22
CA HIS A 299 -8.25 10.60 0.60
C HIS A 299 -7.16 11.23 -0.28
N SER A 300 -7.40 12.41 -0.86
CA SER A 300 -6.44 13.07 -1.77
C SER A 300 -5.06 13.33 -1.20
N TYR A 301 -4.91 13.34 0.13
CA TYR A 301 -3.61 13.41 0.80
C TYR A 301 -2.70 12.18 0.57
N LYS A 302 -3.26 11.08 0.07
CA LYS A 302 -2.52 9.85 -0.30
C LYS A 302 -2.88 9.31 -1.69
N GLY A 303 -4.03 9.70 -2.21
CA GLY A 303 -4.56 9.23 -3.49
C GLY A 303 -4.06 10.02 -4.71
N ILE A 304 -4.51 9.63 -5.89
CA ILE A 304 -4.18 10.29 -7.15
C ILE A 304 -4.89 11.65 -7.24
N GLY A 305 -4.09 12.71 -7.27
CA GLY A 305 -4.57 14.09 -7.42
C GLY A 305 -4.66 14.57 -8.87
N ASN A 306 -4.02 13.87 -9.80
CA ASN A 306 -3.96 14.21 -11.23
C ASN A 306 -3.79 12.94 -12.08
N TRP A 307 -4.72 12.70 -13.02
CA TRP A 307 -4.66 11.55 -13.93
C TRP A 307 -3.47 11.61 -14.90
N LYS A 308 -3.03 12.80 -15.29
CA LYS A 308 -1.87 12.97 -16.19
C LYS A 308 -0.57 12.58 -15.50
N GLU A 309 -0.38 13.01 -14.25
CA GLU A 309 0.77 12.62 -13.44
C GLU A 309 0.82 11.09 -13.29
N LEU A 310 -0.31 10.45 -12.98
CA LEU A 310 -0.39 8.98 -12.94
C LEU A 310 0.03 8.34 -14.27
N MET A 311 -0.50 8.86 -15.39
CA MET A 311 -0.15 8.36 -16.73
C MET A 311 1.34 8.48 -17.03
N ASP A 312 1.95 9.60 -16.65
CA ASP A 312 3.35 9.90 -16.96
C ASP A 312 4.32 9.17 -16.03
N ASN A 313 3.99 9.04 -14.75
CA ASN A 313 4.83 8.45 -13.71
C ASN A 313 4.71 6.91 -13.64
N VAL A 314 3.49 6.38 -13.80
CA VAL A 314 3.21 4.95 -13.58
C VAL A 314 3.07 4.18 -14.88
N PHE A 315 2.47 4.78 -15.91
CA PHE A 315 2.18 4.12 -17.20
C PHE A 315 3.09 4.63 -18.32
N THR A 316 4.32 5.05 -18.00
CA THR A 316 5.30 5.50 -18.99
C THR A 316 5.53 4.43 -20.06
N GLY A 317 5.53 4.85 -21.33
CA GLY A 317 5.76 3.98 -22.50
C GLY A 317 4.56 3.14 -22.97
N SER A 318 3.42 3.18 -22.26
CA SER A 318 2.18 2.53 -22.69
C SER A 318 1.35 3.44 -23.61
N ASP A 319 0.53 2.85 -24.47
CA ASP A 319 -0.53 3.58 -25.18
C ASP A 319 -1.63 3.96 -24.18
N LYS A 320 -1.98 5.25 -24.13
CA LYS A 320 -2.81 5.84 -23.09
C LYS A 320 -3.82 6.82 -23.68
N GLU A 321 -5.05 6.77 -23.19
CA GLU A 321 -6.10 7.72 -23.54
C GLU A 321 -6.86 8.12 -22.26
N LEU A 322 -7.09 9.43 -22.09
CA LEU A 322 -7.90 9.96 -21.01
C LEU A 322 -9.20 10.51 -21.58
N LEU A 323 -10.31 9.85 -21.24
CA LEU A 323 -11.66 10.24 -21.63
C LEU A 323 -12.42 10.75 -20.42
N SER A 324 -13.27 11.77 -20.62
CA SER A 324 -14.10 12.34 -19.55
C SER A 324 -15.58 12.21 -19.87
N LEU A 325 -16.33 11.58 -18.97
CA LEU A 325 -17.78 11.49 -19.03
C LEU A 325 -18.39 12.59 -18.16
N LYS A 326 -18.87 13.66 -18.79
CA LYS A 326 -19.39 14.83 -18.07
C LYS A 326 -20.86 14.71 -17.69
N LYS A 327 -21.65 13.94 -18.46
CA LYS A 327 -23.10 13.87 -18.29
C LYS A 327 -23.48 13.10 -17.03
N CYS A 328 -24.22 13.75 -16.13
CA CYS A 328 -24.76 13.13 -14.93
C CYS A 328 -26.27 12.86 -15.10
N TYR A 329 -26.66 11.58 -15.00
CA TYR A 329 -28.06 11.13 -15.07
C TYR A 329 -28.66 10.79 -13.70
N ARG A 330 -27.82 10.76 -12.66
CA ARG A 330 -28.14 10.20 -11.35
C ARG A 330 -28.98 11.16 -10.49
N SER A 331 -28.47 12.36 -10.26
CA SER A 331 -29.09 13.38 -9.42
C SER A 331 -29.87 14.41 -10.23
N THR A 332 -30.71 15.20 -9.57
CA THR A 332 -31.41 16.32 -10.19
C THR A 332 -30.44 17.42 -10.66
N MET A 333 -30.88 18.24 -11.61
CA MET A 333 -30.12 19.38 -12.10
C MET A 333 -29.76 20.36 -10.97
N GLU A 334 -30.71 20.62 -10.08
CA GLU A 334 -30.60 21.57 -8.98
C GLU A 334 -29.51 21.13 -8.00
N ILE A 335 -29.53 19.85 -7.57
CA ILE A 335 -28.50 19.26 -6.69
C ILE A 335 -27.12 19.31 -7.36
N MET A 336 -27.04 18.90 -8.63
CA MET A 336 -25.74 18.84 -9.32
C MET A 336 -25.15 20.23 -9.58
N ASN A 337 -26.00 21.20 -9.91
CA ASN A 337 -25.56 22.59 -10.07
C ASN A 337 -25.07 23.18 -8.74
N PHE A 338 -25.77 22.89 -7.63
CA PHE A 338 -25.31 23.25 -6.29
C PHE A 338 -23.95 22.60 -5.96
N ALA A 339 -23.79 21.30 -6.21
CA ALA A 339 -22.53 20.57 -6.04
C ALA A 339 -21.38 21.20 -6.85
N ASN A 340 -21.65 21.58 -8.10
CA ASN A 340 -20.69 22.25 -8.97
C ASN A 340 -20.22 23.61 -8.39
N GLN A 341 -21.08 24.36 -7.69
CA GLN A 341 -20.66 25.62 -7.05
C GLN A 341 -19.76 25.36 -5.84
N VAL A 342 -20.04 24.31 -5.06
CA VAL A 342 -19.20 23.91 -3.92
C VAL A 342 -17.81 23.48 -4.40
N ILE A 343 -17.72 22.58 -5.39
CA ILE A 343 -16.41 22.07 -5.84
C ILE A 343 -15.56 23.14 -6.54
N LYS A 344 -16.17 24.14 -7.19
CA LYS A 344 -15.44 25.30 -7.77
C LYS A 344 -14.62 26.06 -6.74
N LYS A 345 -14.99 26.02 -5.45
CA LYS A 345 -14.21 26.65 -4.37
C LYS A 345 -12.84 26.01 -4.17
N TRP A 346 -12.62 24.78 -4.67
CA TRP A 346 -11.30 24.15 -4.66
C TRP A 346 -10.30 24.87 -5.59
N ARG A 347 -10.78 25.70 -6.53
CA ARG A 347 -9.97 26.60 -7.40
C ARG A 347 -8.83 25.88 -8.15
N LYS A 348 -9.01 24.60 -8.47
CA LYS A 348 -8.06 23.82 -9.27
C LYS A 348 -8.48 23.82 -10.74
N GLU A 349 -7.53 24.05 -11.66
CA GLU A 349 -7.80 24.19 -13.10
C GLU A 349 -8.33 22.90 -13.75
N GLU A 350 -8.03 21.73 -13.17
CA GLU A 350 -8.34 20.42 -13.74
C GLU A 350 -9.67 19.82 -13.27
N ILE A 351 -10.54 20.60 -12.61
CA ILE A 351 -11.84 20.10 -12.14
C ILE A 351 -12.77 19.91 -13.33
N THR A 352 -13.22 18.67 -13.54
CA THR A 352 -14.28 18.37 -14.49
C THR A 352 -15.63 18.55 -13.80
N LEU A 353 -16.37 19.58 -14.22
CA LEU A 353 -17.73 19.81 -13.72
C LEU A 353 -18.71 18.84 -14.37
N ALA A 354 -19.66 18.36 -13.58
CA ALA A 354 -20.73 17.51 -14.07
C ALA A 354 -21.74 18.35 -14.86
N GLU A 355 -22.15 17.85 -16.01
CA GLU A 355 -23.23 18.39 -16.84
C GLU A 355 -24.51 17.62 -16.53
N PRO A 356 -25.43 18.16 -15.71
CA PRO A 356 -26.64 17.44 -15.40
C PRO A 356 -27.54 17.34 -16.63
N VAL A 357 -28.12 16.15 -16.83
CA VAL A 357 -29.13 15.93 -17.86
C VAL A 357 -30.50 16.39 -17.35
N LEU A 358 -31.39 16.80 -18.26
CA LEU A 358 -32.69 17.44 -17.99
C LEU A 358 -33.64 16.58 -17.12
N ARG A 359 -33.37 16.54 -15.82
CA ARG A 359 -34.17 15.98 -14.74
C ARG A 359 -34.23 17.05 -13.65
N SER A 360 -35.28 17.87 -13.70
CA SER A 360 -35.55 18.86 -12.68
C SER A 360 -36.18 18.19 -11.46
N GLY A 361 -35.88 18.72 -10.29
CA GLY A 361 -36.51 18.38 -9.02
C GLY A 361 -36.43 19.55 -8.06
N ASP A 362 -36.55 19.26 -6.77
CA ASP A 362 -36.51 20.30 -5.74
C ASP A 362 -35.10 20.87 -5.61
N LYS A 363 -35.03 22.18 -5.31
CA LYS A 363 -33.77 22.81 -4.93
C LYS A 363 -33.30 22.27 -3.58
N PRO A 364 -31.98 22.17 -3.36
CA PRO A 364 -31.43 21.94 -2.03
C PRO A 364 -31.98 22.96 -1.02
N LEU A 365 -32.35 22.49 0.17
CA LEU A 365 -32.84 23.34 1.25
C LEU A 365 -31.74 23.56 2.29
N ILE A 366 -31.39 24.82 2.55
CA ILE A 366 -30.44 25.20 3.59
C ILE A 366 -31.23 25.72 4.80
N ILE A 367 -31.08 25.05 5.94
CA ILE A 367 -31.92 25.27 7.12
C ILE A 367 -31.06 25.73 8.30
N LYS A 368 -31.42 26.89 8.88
CA LYS A 368 -30.76 27.39 10.09
C LYS A 368 -31.48 26.92 11.35
N LYS A 369 -30.75 26.40 12.33
CA LYS A 369 -31.24 26.12 13.68
C LYS A 369 -30.29 26.67 14.74
N ASN A 370 -30.77 26.84 15.98
CA ASN A 370 -29.97 27.43 17.06
C ASN A 370 -29.13 26.40 17.82
N ASN A 371 -29.54 25.14 17.84
CA ASN A 371 -28.88 24.08 18.61
C ASN A 371 -29.14 22.69 18.00
N ASP A 372 -28.37 21.71 18.46
CA ASP A 372 -28.44 20.33 17.94
C ASP A 372 -29.81 19.69 18.16
N ASN A 373 -30.49 19.97 19.28
CA ASN A 373 -31.82 19.39 19.54
C ASN A 373 -32.87 19.91 18.55
N GLU A 374 -32.82 21.20 18.19
CA GLU A 374 -33.67 21.77 17.15
C GLU A 374 -33.38 21.14 15.77
N ILE A 375 -32.11 20.89 15.45
CA ILE A 375 -31.73 20.17 14.22
C ILE A 375 -32.32 18.76 14.23
N ILE A 376 -32.10 17.99 15.30
CA ILE A 376 -32.58 16.60 15.41
C ILE A 376 -34.10 16.51 15.26
N ASN A 377 -34.86 17.40 15.91
CA ASN A 377 -36.32 17.42 15.80
C ASN A 377 -36.78 17.74 14.37
N ASP A 378 -36.13 18.70 13.70
CA ASP A 378 -36.46 19.04 12.32
C ASP A 378 -36.07 17.93 11.35
N ILE A 379 -34.91 17.28 11.55
CA ILE A 379 -34.48 16.09 10.79
C ILE A 379 -35.53 14.98 10.90
N ALA A 380 -36.05 14.71 12.11
CA ALA A 380 -37.10 13.70 12.30
C ALA A 380 -38.39 14.05 11.52
N LEU A 381 -38.77 15.33 11.48
CA LEU A 381 -39.90 15.79 10.65
C LEU A 381 -39.63 15.57 9.16
N ARG A 382 -38.44 15.97 8.66
CA ARG A 382 -38.07 15.80 7.25
C ARG A 382 -37.99 14.34 6.82
N ILE A 383 -37.49 13.47 7.69
CA ILE A 383 -37.46 12.03 7.42
C ILE A 383 -38.88 11.51 7.18
N ASN A 384 -39.86 11.92 7.99
CA ASN A 384 -41.25 11.52 7.82
C ASN A 384 -41.86 12.09 6.54
N GLU A 385 -41.64 13.39 6.25
CA GLU A 385 -42.10 14.02 5.00
C GLU A 385 -41.57 13.27 3.75
N VAL A 386 -40.27 13.00 3.72
CA VAL A 386 -39.62 12.28 2.62
C VAL A 386 -40.16 10.85 2.47
N LYS A 387 -40.47 10.18 3.58
CA LYS A 387 -41.12 8.85 3.55
C LYS A 387 -42.55 8.90 3.03
N GLU A 388 -43.33 9.91 3.42
CA GLU A 388 -44.70 10.14 2.94
C GLU A 388 -44.72 10.40 1.42
N GLU A 389 -43.68 11.02 0.88
CA GLU A 389 -43.46 11.19 -0.57
C GLU A 389 -43.06 9.89 -1.29
N GLY A 390 -42.83 8.80 -0.55
CA GLY A 390 -42.56 7.46 -1.09
C GLY A 390 -41.08 7.12 -1.28
N HIS A 391 -40.17 7.96 -0.81
CA HIS A 391 -38.73 7.68 -0.83
C HIS A 391 -38.35 6.64 0.24
N LYS A 392 -37.49 5.68 -0.13
CA LYS A 392 -37.19 4.50 0.69
C LYS A 392 -35.81 4.55 1.34
N SER A 393 -34.89 5.28 0.71
CA SER A 393 -33.48 5.34 1.13
C SER A 393 -33.13 6.75 1.58
N ILE A 394 -32.94 6.94 2.89
CA ILE A 394 -32.68 8.26 3.48
C ILE A 394 -31.40 8.18 4.31
N ALA A 395 -30.43 9.05 4.02
CA ALA A 395 -29.20 9.14 4.80
C ALA A 395 -29.08 10.47 5.53
N VAL A 396 -28.76 10.39 6.82
CA VAL A 396 -28.26 11.50 7.63
C VAL A 396 -26.74 11.40 7.65
N ILE A 397 -26.08 12.30 6.94
CA ILE A 397 -24.63 12.35 6.82
C ILE A 397 -24.06 13.30 7.86
N CYS A 398 -23.15 12.78 8.67
CA CYS A 398 -22.37 13.51 9.65
C CYS A 398 -20.90 13.57 9.22
N LYS A 399 -20.13 14.50 9.78
CA LYS A 399 -18.71 14.65 9.44
C LYS A 399 -17.86 13.53 10.02
N THR A 400 -18.17 13.09 11.24
CA THR A 400 -17.39 12.08 11.99
C THR A 400 -18.28 10.96 12.55
N THR A 401 -17.67 9.83 12.90
CA THR A 401 -18.34 8.69 13.54
C THR A 401 -18.87 9.05 14.92
N GLU A 402 -18.16 9.90 15.67
CA GLU A 402 -18.63 10.40 16.96
C GLU A 402 -19.92 11.23 16.80
N GLU A 403 -19.94 12.15 15.82
CA GLU A 403 -21.14 12.93 15.48
C GLU A 403 -22.27 12.01 15.02
N SER A 404 -21.98 11.05 14.13
CA SER A 404 -22.93 10.05 13.64
C SER A 404 -23.57 9.25 14.78
N THR A 405 -22.76 8.83 15.77
CA THR A 405 -23.23 8.05 16.92
C THR A 405 -24.17 8.87 17.79
N LYS A 406 -23.80 10.14 18.09
CA LYS A 406 -24.63 11.06 18.89
C LYS A 406 -25.95 11.35 18.19
N VAL A 407 -25.91 11.64 16.88
CA VAL A 407 -27.09 11.93 16.06
C VAL A 407 -28.01 10.73 15.98
N CYS A 408 -27.47 9.52 15.77
CA CYS A 408 -28.26 8.29 15.74
C CYS A 408 -28.97 8.02 17.07
N GLN A 409 -28.27 8.17 18.20
CA GLN A 409 -28.88 8.03 19.53
C GLN A 409 -29.98 9.07 19.77
N ALA A 410 -29.74 10.33 19.39
CA ALA A 410 -30.71 11.40 19.55
C ALA A 410 -31.97 11.17 18.69
N LEU A 411 -31.81 10.76 17.43
CA LEU A 411 -32.94 10.46 16.53
C LEU A 411 -33.78 9.27 17.03
N LYS A 412 -33.14 8.22 17.55
CA LYS A 412 -33.84 7.07 18.16
C LYS A 412 -34.70 7.44 19.36
N ASN A 413 -34.37 8.53 20.06
CA ASN A 413 -35.17 9.02 21.19
C ASN A 413 -36.39 9.84 20.76
N VAL A 414 -36.37 10.39 19.54
CA VAL A 414 -37.40 11.30 19.01
C VAL A 414 -38.33 10.60 18.02
N MET A 415 -37.88 9.52 17.38
CA MET A 415 -38.61 8.80 16.33
C MET A 415 -38.64 7.30 16.61
N ASP A 416 -39.82 6.68 16.48
CA ASP A 416 -40.06 5.24 16.72
C ASP A 416 -39.77 4.40 15.46
N ASP A 417 -38.66 4.70 14.80
CA ASP A 417 -38.29 4.12 13.51
C ASP A 417 -36.99 3.33 13.61
N ASN A 418 -36.81 2.36 12.72
CA ASN A 418 -35.59 1.55 12.70
C ASN A 418 -34.43 2.33 12.04
N ILE A 419 -33.77 3.17 12.83
CA ILE A 419 -32.60 3.95 12.40
C ILE A 419 -31.33 3.11 12.58
N HIS A 420 -30.59 2.89 11.49
CA HIS A 420 -29.35 2.14 11.52
C HIS A 420 -28.13 3.07 11.45
N LEU A 421 -27.15 2.88 12.34
CA LEU A 421 -25.85 3.54 12.26
C LEU A 421 -24.94 2.67 11.40
N ILE A 422 -24.46 3.18 10.29
CA ILE A 422 -23.47 2.47 9.46
C ILE A 422 -22.06 2.74 10.00
N THR A 423 -21.31 1.67 10.21
CA THR A 423 -19.92 1.66 10.66
C THR A 423 -19.05 0.87 9.68
N ASP A 424 -17.73 0.98 9.78
CA ASP A 424 -16.76 0.24 8.95
C ASP A 424 -16.92 -1.30 8.94
N LYS A 425 -17.72 -1.85 9.85
CA LYS A 425 -17.94 -3.29 10.01
C LYS A 425 -19.18 -3.80 9.26
N ASP A 426 -20.02 -2.89 8.76
CA ASP A 426 -21.28 -3.25 8.11
C ASP A 426 -21.01 -3.64 6.64
N THR A 427 -21.37 -4.86 6.28
CA THR A 427 -21.09 -5.45 4.95
C THR A 427 -22.25 -5.36 3.97
N SER A 428 -23.44 -4.95 4.41
CA SER A 428 -24.60 -4.79 3.53
C SER A 428 -25.60 -3.76 4.04
N TYR A 429 -26.20 -3.03 3.10
CA TYR A 429 -27.25 -2.05 3.35
C TYR A 429 -28.64 -2.65 3.08
N GLY A 430 -29.50 -2.63 4.10
CA GLY A 430 -30.85 -3.21 4.05
C GLY A 430 -31.97 -2.25 3.62
N GLY A 431 -31.67 -1.01 3.23
CA GLY A 431 -32.68 0.03 2.98
C GLY A 431 -33.11 0.78 4.25
N GLY A 432 -33.87 1.87 4.09
CA GLY A 432 -34.42 2.66 5.19
C GLY A 432 -33.59 3.88 5.58
N VAL A 433 -33.76 4.33 6.84
CA VAL A 433 -33.12 5.52 7.39
C VAL A 433 -31.80 5.15 8.04
N VAL A 434 -30.72 5.78 7.57
CA VAL A 434 -29.38 5.54 8.11
C VAL A 434 -28.69 6.81 8.54
N VAL A 435 -27.86 6.68 9.57
CA VAL A 435 -26.90 7.71 9.96
C VAL A 435 -25.52 7.19 9.61
N ILE A 436 -24.72 7.99 8.91
CA ILE A 436 -23.44 7.55 8.36
C ILE A 436 -22.41 8.69 8.39
N PRO A 437 -21.14 8.41 8.73
CA PRO A 437 -20.09 9.38 8.57
C PRO A 437 -19.78 9.62 7.08
N THR A 438 -19.34 10.82 6.74
CA THR A 438 -19.15 11.24 5.34
C THR A 438 -18.23 10.30 4.56
N TYR A 439 -17.17 9.78 5.17
CA TYR A 439 -16.19 8.93 4.49
C TYR A 439 -16.77 7.55 4.08
N LEU A 440 -17.78 7.03 4.80
CA LEU A 440 -18.49 5.79 4.46
C LEU A 440 -19.63 6.00 3.46
N SER A 441 -20.05 7.24 3.23
CA SER A 441 -21.12 7.52 2.26
C SER A 441 -20.66 7.29 0.81
N LYS A 442 -19.36 7.25 0.56
CA LYS A 442 -18.79 7.04 -0.76
C LYS A 442 -19.22 5.68 -1.34
N GLY A 443 -19.61 5.67 -2.61
CA GLY A 443 -20.13 4.48 -3.29
C GLY A 443 -21.58 4.12 -2.94
N LEU A 444 -22.21 4.80 -1.98
CA LEU A 444 -23.64 4.65 -1.66
C LEU A 444 -24.46 5.75 -2.33
N GLU A 445 -25.72 5.43 -2.61
CA GLU A 445 -26.70 6.35 -3.21
C GLU A 445 -28.00 6.29 -2.41
N PHE A 446 -28.62 7.44 -2.19
CA PHE A 446 -29.84 7.57 -1.38
C PHE A 446 -30.88 8.41 -2.12
N ASP A 447 -32.17 8.14 -1.89
CA ASP A 447 -33.23 8.97 -2.47
C ASP A 447 -33.15 10.40 -1.93
N ALA A 448 -32.92 10.53 -0.62
CA ALA A 448 -32.75 11.79 0.06
C ALA A 448 -31.54 11.79 1.00
N VAL A 449 -30.86 12.92 1.08
CA VAL A 449 -29.71 13.12 1.97
C VAL A 449 -29.92 14.35 2.84
N ILE A 450 -29.59 14.20 4.11
CA ILE A 450 -29.63 15.24 5.13
C ILE A 450 -28.21 15.42 5.68
N ILE A 451 -27.63 16.59 5.50
CA ILE A 451 -26.32 16.95 6.06
C ILE A 451 -26.54 17.62 7.41
N PHE A 452 -26.05 16.98 8.49
CA PHE A 452 -26.40 17.36 9.86
C PHE A 452 -25.88 18.75 10.30
N ASN A 453 -24.65 19.11 9.94
CA ASN A 453 -24.03 20.34 10.45
C ASN A 453 -22.97 20.90 9.50
N CYS A 454 -23.37 21.83 8.63
CA CYS A 454 -22.50 22.56 7.70
C CYS A 454 -22.19 23.99 8.19
N SER A 455 -21.91 24.13 9.49
CA SER A 455 -21.50 25.39 10.11
C SER A 455 -20.04 25.75 9.80
N ASN A 456 -19.68 27.02 9.93
CA ASN A 456 -18.33 27.52 9.60
C ASN A 456 -17.21 26.95 10.47
N ASP A 457 -17.49 26.54 11.70
CA ASP A 457 -16.56 25.84 12.59
C ASP A 457 -16.37 24.37 12.20
N ASN A 458 -17.36 23.77 11.52
CA ASN A 458 -17.32 22.37 11.10
C ASN A 458 -16.81 22.18 9.67
N TYR A 459 -17.08 23.10 8.76
CA TYR A 459 -16.58 23.08 7.38
C TYR A 459 -15.87 24.39 7.05
N ILE A 460 -14.55 24.32 6.83
CA ILE A 460 -13.68 25.47 6.52
C ILE A 460 -13.28 25.49 5.04
N ASP A 461 -12.69 26.59 4.57
CA ASP A 461 -12.19 26.75 3.19
C ASP A 461 -10.86 26.01 2.98
N ASP A 462 -10.90 24.69 2.92
CA ASP A 462 -9.77 23.86 2.51
C ASP A 462 -10.20 22.72 1.57
N GLU A 463 -9.23 22.09 0.90
CA GLU A 463 -9.49 21.00 -0.05
C GLU A 463 -10.30 19.85 0.57
N LEU A 464 -9.95 19.44 1.79
CA LEU A 464 -10.52 18.25 2.41
C LEU A 464 -12.00 18.47 2.73
N HIS A 465 -12.36 19.61 3.32
CA HIS A 465 -13.73 19.96 3.66
C HIS A 465 -14.58 20.23 2.41
N ILE A 466 -14.00 20.84 1.37
CA ILE A 466 -14.69 21.02 0.08
C ILE A 466 -15.06 19.65 -0.52
N LYS A 467 -14.11 18.72 -0.58
CA LYS A 467 -14.35 17.38 -1.11
C LYS A 467 -15.31 16.56 -0.25
N LEU A 468 -15.21 16.66 1.07
CA LEU A 468 -16.15 16.00 1.98
C LEU A 468 -17.58 16.48 1.76
N LEU A 469 -17.77 17.79 1.70
CA LEU A 469 -19.09 18.37 1.44
C LEU A 469 -19.59 17.98 0.04
N TYR A 470 -18.74 18.03 -0.97
CA TYR A 470 -19.08 17.64 -2.35
C TYR A 470 -19.50 16.16 -2.44
N VAL A 471 -18.80 15.24 -1.77
CA VAL A 471 -19.18 13.83 -1.72
C VAL A 471 -20.57 13.69 -1.08
N SER A 472 -20.83 14.34 0.05
CA SER A 472 -22.16 14.30 0.71
C SER A 472 -23.28 14.84 -0.18
N ILE A 473 -23.05 15.95 -0.89
CA ILE A 473 -24.03 16.61 -1.76
C ILE A 473 -24.34 15.79 -3.03
N THR A 474 -23.41 14.92 -3.45
CA THR A 474 -23.56 14.11 -4.68
C THR A 474 -24.16 12.72 -4.43
N ARG A 475 -24.44 12.36 -3.17
CA ARG A 475 -25.14 11.11 -2.80
C ARG A 475 -26.66 11.08 -3.04
N PRO A 476 -27.43 12.19 -2.92
CA PRO A 476 -28.88 12.16 -3.12
C PRO A 476 -29.28 12.07 -4.60
N LEU A 477 -30.34 11.32 -4.85
CA LEU A 477 -31.00 11.20 -6.15
C LEU A 477 -32.08 12.26 -6.36
N HIS A 478 -32.82 12.62 -5.29
CA HIS A 478 -34.02 13.46 -5.36
C HIS A 478 -33.99 14.67 -4.44
N LYS A 479 -33.63 14.52 -3.16
CA LYS A 479 -33.74 15.59 -2.15
C LYS A 479 -32.47 15.79 -1.35
N LEU A 480 -32.15 17.06 -1.05
CA LEU A 480 -31.00 17.46 -0.27
C LEU A 480 -31.39 18.51 0.77
N PHE A 481 -31.12 18.22 2.03
CA PHE A 481 -31.29 19.15 3.15
C PHE A 481 -29.94 19.39 3.82
N ILE A 482 -29.61 20.65 4.10
CA ILE A 482 -28.33 21.04 4.71
C ILE A 482 -28.62 21.90 5.93
N TYR A 483 -28.26 21.41 7.10
CA TYR A 483 -28.43 22.15 8.35
C TYR A 483 -27.15 22.88 8.72
N TYR A 484 -27.28 24.03 9.37
CA TYR A 484 -26.19 24.73 10.03
C TYR A 484 -26.66 25.44 11.30
N LYS A 485 -25.69 25.75 12.17
CA LYS A 485 -25.84 26.50 13.41
C LYS A 485 -25.10 27.82 13.29
N ASP A 486 -25.62 28.85 13.95
CA ASP A 486 -25.04 30.19 14.02
C ASP A 486 -24.73 30.83 12.66
N LYS A 487 -23.56 30.50 12.09
CA LYS A 487 -23.04 30.98 10.81
C LYS A 487 -22.85 29.82 9.82
N PRO A 488 -23.38 29.93 8.58
CA PRO A 488 -23.17 28.92 7.57
C PRO A 488 -21.68 28.85 7.20
N SER A 489 -21.23 27.68 6.78
CA SER A 489 -19.88 27.54 6.21
C SER A 489 -19.69 28.47 5.02
N ILE A 490 -18.48 29.01 4.87
CA ILE A 490 -18.03 29.71 3.66
C ILE A 490 -18.18 28.87 2.39
N LEU A 491 -18.28 27.53 2.51
CA LEU A 491 -18.53 26.63 1.40
C LEU A 491 -19.97 26.73 0.86
N LEU A 492 -20.90 27.24 1.67
CA LEU A 492 -22.29 27.51 1.28
C LEU A 492 -22.49 28.95 0.76
N ASP A 493 -21.45 29.79 0.77
CA ASP A 493 -21.49 31.14 0.17
C ASP A 493 -21.45 31.03 -1.36
N ILE A 494 -22.58 30.70 -1.95
CA ILE A 494 -22.80 30.53 -3.38
C ILE A 494 -24.05 31.33 -3.78
N ASP A 495 -24.26 31.47 -5.09
CA ASP A 495 -25.41 32.19 -5.63
C ASP A 495 -26.74 31.59 -5.14
N GLY A 496 -27.65 32.46 -4.66
CA GLY A 496 -28.93 32.09 -4.07
C GLY A 496 -29.90 31.43 -5.05
N ASP A 497 -29.61 31.46 -6.35
CA ASP A 497 -30.43 30.77 -7.35
C ASP A 497 -30.36 29.24 -7.23
N TYR A 498 -29.33 28.68 -6.59
CA TYR A 498 -29.08 27.23 -6.53
C TYR A 498 -29.68 26.51 -5.32
N PHE A 499 -30.31 27.23 -4.38
CA PHE A 499 -30.87 26.64 -3.17
C PHE A 499 -31.99 27.54 -2.60
N ASP A 500 -32.81 26.98 -1.72
CA ASP A 500 -33.79 27.75 -0.95
C ASP A 500 -33.40 27.76 0.53
N ILE A 501 -33.71 28.85 1.24
CA ILE A 501 -33.35 29.04 2.67
C ILE A 501 -34.62 28.93 3.53
N LEU A 502 -34.51 28.21 4.66
CA LEU A 502 -35.56 28.03 5.66
C LEU A 502 -35.10 28.39 7.08
#